data_AF-A0A2L1C998-F1
#
_entry.id   AF-A0A2L1C998-F1
#
_cell.length_a   1.000
_cell.length_b   1.000
_cell.length_c   1.000
_cell.angle_alpha   90.00
_cell.angle_beta   90.00
_cell.angle_gamma   90.00
#
_symmetry.space_group_name_H-M   'P 1'
#
loop_
_entity.id
_entity.type
_entity.pdbx_description
1 polymer ?
#
loop_
_entity_poly.entity_id
_entity_poly.type
_entity_poly.pdbx_seq_one_letter_code
_entity_poly.pdbx_strand_id
1 'polypeptide(L)'
;MLNVEEYFKNKEKLEGAYDFHTYKKNLEKERHAKSLVYAHLDKAKHNLAFVNQNIKSGNFQDWSIVGLYYAVYHAALALVAKKGFISRSHNATMIFLIKNYTNEFRDEELQLIDDLAITKKDATFYTDLKSERQKASYSTDAMFNESKVLELQKKSIDFVNKVEDIIED
;
A
#
# COMPACT_ATOMS: atom_id res chain seq x y z
N MET A 1 13.43 7.56 2.82
CA MET A 1 12.43 6.84 1.99
C MET A 1 12.74 5.35 2.08
N LEU A 2 11.75 4.46 1.94
CA LEU A 2 12.01 3.01 1.97
C LEU A 2 12.76 2.60 0.69
N ASN A 3 13.89 1.90 0.80
CA ASN A 3 14.67 1.47 -0.36
C ASN A 3 14.10 0.16 -0.94
N VAL A 4 13.05 0.26 -1.75
CA VAL A 4 12.31 -0.89 -2.29
C VAL A 4 13.25 -1.85 -3.04
N GLU A 5 14.13 -1.34 -3.88
CA GLU A 5 15.06 -2.14 -4.70
C GLU A 5 15.89 -3.12 -3.86
N GLU A 6 16.37 -2.66 -2.72
CA GLU A 6 17.23 -3.45 -1.86
C GLU A 6 16.48 -4.61 -1.19
N TYR A 7 15.21 -4.40 -0.85
CA TYR A 7 14.36 -5.44 -0.26
C TYR A 7 13.89 -6.49 -1.26
N PHE A 8 13.90 -6.19 -2.56
CA PHE A 8 13.66 -7.17 -3.62
C PHE A 8 14.92 -7.94 -4.03
N LYS A 9 16.11 -7.46 -3.66
CA LYS A 9 17.41 -8.10 -4.01
C LYS A 9 18.07 -8.84 -2.86
N ASN A 10 17.76 -8.49 -1.62
CA ASN A 10 18.44 -9.02 -0.45
C ASN A 10 17.42 -9.56 0.57
N LYS A 11 17.24 -10.89 0.56
CA LYS A 11 16.34 -11.60 1.47
C LYS A 11 16.71 -11.38 2.93
N GLU A 12 17.99 -11.46 3.28
CA GLU A 12 18.46 -11.25 4.66
C GLU A 12 18.11 -9.86 5.18
N LYS A 13 18.27 -8.83 4.34
CA LYS A 13 17.89 -7.46 4.70
C LYS A 13 16.38 -7.31 4.90
N LEU A 14 15.58 -7.95 4.05
CA LEU A 14 14.13 -7.97 4.18
C LEU A 14 13.68 -8.65 5.48
N GLU A 15 14.27 -9.80 5.80
CA GLU A 15 14.02 -10.53 7.06
C GLU A 15 14.39 -9.67 8.27
N GLY A 16 15.59 -9.07 8.27
CA GLY A 16 16.03 -8.18 9.36
C GLY A 16 15.11 -6.96 9.56
N ALA A 17 14.60 -6.37 8.47
CA ALA A 17 13.63 -5.28 8.56
C ALA A 17 12.27 -5.74 9.10
N TYR A 18 11.81 -6.92 8.70
CA TYR A 18 10.59 -7.53 9.21
C TYR A 18 10.68 -7.82 10.71
N ASP A 19 11.79 -8.42 11.15
CA ASP A 19 12.06 -8.73 12.56
C ASP A 19 12.16 -7.46 13.39
N PHE A 20 12.84 -6.43 12.89
CA PHE A 20 12.89 -5.12 13.53
C PHE A 20 11.49 -4.53 13.75
N HIS A 21 10.62 -4.57 12.74
CA HIS A 21 9.27 -4.04 12.85
C HIS A 21 8.37 -4.87 13.79
N THR A 22 8.56 -6.18 13.82
CA THR A 22 7.88 -7.08 14.77
C THR A 22 8.34 -6.82 16.21
N TYR A 23 9.64 -6.73 16.43
CA TYR A 23 10.24 -6.40 17.74
C TYR A 23 9.74 -5.05 18.27
N LYS A 24 9.62 -4.04 17.40
CA LYS A 24 9.11 -2.70 17.75
C LYS A 24 7.57 -2.64 17.86
N LYS A 25 6.85 -3.75 17.70
CA LYS A 25 5.37 -3.83 17.70
C LYS A 25 4.70 -2.90 16.67
N ASN A 26 5.42 -2.63 15.58
CA ASN A 26 4.86 -1.98 14.39
C ASN A 26 4.13 -2.98 13.50
N LEU A 27 4.49 -4.26 13.58
CA LEU A 27 3.78 -5.41 13.05
C LEU A 27 3.54 -6.39 14.18
N GLU A 28 2.32 -6.87 14.33
CA GLU A 28 1.99 -7.84 15.37
C GLU A 28 0.83 -8.73 14.94
N LYS A 29 0.83 -9.97 15.42
CA LYS A 29 -0.34 -10.84 15.29
C LYS A 29 -1.45 -10.29 16.17
N GLU A 30 -2.66 -10.27 15.64
CA GLU A 30 -3.84 -9.81 16.37
C GLU A 30 -4.99 -10.80 16.12
N ARG A 31 -5.67 -11.20 17.20
CA ARG A 31 -6.72 -12.23 17.18
C ARG A 31 -7.85 -11.85 16.23
N HIS A 32 -8.20 -10.57 16.20
CA HIS A 32 -9.28 -10.04 15.39
C HIS A 32 -8.81 -9.39 14.08
N ALA A 33 -7.55 -9.58 13.68
CA ALA A 33 -7.02 -9.01 12.44
C ALA A 33 -7.86 -9.42 11.21
N LYS A 34 -8.21 -10.70 11.09
CA LYS A 34 -8.95 -11.20 9.91
C LYS A 34 -10.34 -10.57 9.73
N SER A 35 -11.01 -10.13 10.81
CA SER A 35 -12.28 -9.41 10.67
C SER A 35 -12.12 -7.99 10.14
N LEU A 36 -10.90 -7.46 10.07
CA LEU A 36 -10.60 -6.12 9.56
C LEU A 36 -10.33 -6.09 8.05
N VAL A 37 -10.22 -7.25 7.38
CA VAL A 37 -9.89 -7.33 5.95
C VAL A 37 -10.84 -6.49 5.11
N TYR A 38 -12.14 -6.80 5.17
CA TYR A 38 -13.15 -6.06 4.41
C TYR A 38 -13.35 -4.63 4.93
N ALA A 39 -13.22 -4.40 6.24
CA ALA A 39 -13.30 -3.05 6.79
C ALA A 39 -12.20 -2.12 6.21
N HIS A 40 -11.00 -2.64 5.99
CA HIS A 40 -9.93 -1.92 5.32
C HIS A 40 -10.17 -1.76 3.81
N LEU A 41 -10.66 -2.79 3.12
CA LEU A 41 -11.00 -2.70 1.70
C LEU A 41 -12.11 -1.66 1.45
N ASP A 42 -13.16 -1.66 2.27
CA ASP A 42 -14.26 -0.68 2.22
C ASP A 42 -13.72 0.73 2.46
N LYS A 43 -12.81 0.90 3.42
CA LYS A 43 -12.17 2.20 3.67
C LYS A 43 -11.32 2.65 2.47
N ALA A 44 -10.64 1.73 1.79
CA ALA A 44 -9.89 2.03 0.57
C ALA A 44 -10.82 2.53 -0.55
N LYS A 45 -11.92 1.82 -0.80
CA LYS A 45 -12.96 2.19 -1.78
C LYS A 45 -13.61 3.53 -1.44
N HIS A 46 -13.89 3.77 -0.16
CA HIS A 46 -14.44 5.05 0.31
C HIS A 46 -13.48 6.23 0.03
N ASN A 47 -12.18 6.06 0.26
CA ASN A 47 -11.18 7.08 -0.07
C ASN A 47 -11.10 7.35 -1.59
N LEU A 48 -11.20 6.32 -2.44
CA LEU A 48 -11.28 6.51 -3.89
C LEU A 48 -12.56 7.27 -4.31
N ALA A 49 -13.69 6.96 -3.68
CA ALA A 49 -14.95 7.67 -3.93
C ALA A 49 -14.87 9.15 -3.54
N PHE A 50 -14.21 9.48 -2.43
CA PHE A 50 -13.89 10.86 -2.04
C PHE A 50 -13.04 11.57 -3.10
N VAL A 51 -11.95 10.94 -3.56
CA VAL A 51 -11.08 11.51 -4.59
C VAL A 51 -11.85 11.77 -5.90
N ASN A 52 -12.71 10.83 -6.32
CA ASN A 52 -13.55 11.00 -7.49
C ASN A 52 -14.45 12.24 -7.42
N GLN A 53 -14.95 12.58 -6.23
CA GLN A 53 -15.76 13.78 -6.04
C GLN A 53 -14.92 15.06 -6.10
N ASN A 54 -13.73 15.06 -5.50
CA ASN A 54 -12.83 16.21 -5.53
C ASN A 54 -12.34 16.53 -6.94
N ILE A 55 -11.93 15.51 -7.70
CA ILE A 55 -11.49 15.70 -9.10
C ILE A 55 -12.60 16.33 -9.94
N LYS A 56 -13.85 15.85 -9.81
CA LYS A 56 -14.99 16.44 -10.53
C LYS A 56 -15.24 17.90 -10.18
N SER A 57 -14.92 18.32 -8.95
CA SER A 57 -15.04 19.70 -8.52
C SER A 57 -13.91 20.60 -9.02
N GLY A 58 -12.81 20.03 -9.54
CA GLY A 58 -11.62 20.77 -9.99
C GLY A 58 -10.79 21.41 -8.86
N ASN A 59 -11.09 21.11 -7.60
CA ASN A 59 -10.46 21.71 -6.41
C ASN A 59 -9.79 20.65 -5.52
N PHE A 60 -8.92 21.10 -4.60
CA PHE A 60 -8.31 20.29 -3.55
C PHE A 60 -7.48 19.09 -4.06
N GLN A 61 -6.62 19.35 -5.05
CA GLN A 61 -5.75 18.34 -5.66
C GLN A 61 -4.76 17.74 -4.64
N ASP A 62 -4.29 18.55 -3.68
CA ASP A 62 -3.50 18.13 -2.53
C ASP A 62 -4.25 17.07 -1.69
N TRP A 63 -5.50 17.35 -1.31
CA TRP A 63 -6.35 16.41 -0.58
C TRP A 63 -6.69 15.18 -1.41
N SER A 64 -6.75 15.31 -2.72
CA SER A 64 -6.93 14.17 -3.62
C SER A 64 -5.72 13.23 -3.53
N ILE A 65 -4.48 13.75 -3.52
CA ILE A 65 -3.27 12.93 -3.33
C ILE A 65 -3.26 12.25 -1.95
N VAL A 66 -3.67 12.99 -0.90
CA VAL A 66 -3.81 12.42 0.45
C VAL A 66 -4.82 11.26 0.45
N GLY A 67 -5.99 11.45 -0.17
CA GLY A 67 -7.01 10.42 -0.31
C GLY A 67 -6.53 9.19 -1.08
N LEU A 68 -5.83 9.39 -2.20
CA LEU A 68 -5.24 8.31 -3.00
C LEU A 68 -4.23 7.49 -2.20
N TYR A 69 -3.37 8.16 -1.43
CA TYR A 69 -2.44 7.48 -0.54
C TYR A 69 -3.15 6.63 0.51
N TYR A 70 -4.18 7.17 1.16
CA TYR A 70 -4.92 6.41 2.17
C TYR A 70 -5.77 5.30 1.56
N ALA A 71 -6.21 5.41 0.31
CA ALA A 71 -6.82 4.29 -0.41
C ALA A 71 -5.83 3.12 -0.55
N VAL A 72 -4.65 3.39 -1.09
CA VAL A 72 -3.58 2.39 -1.28
C VAL A 72 -3.08 1.83 0.06
N TYR A 73 -2.95 2.68 1.08
CA TYR A 73 -2.53 2.25 2.41
C TYR A 73 -3.55 1.31 3.07
N HIS A 74 -4.84 1.63 3.00
CA HIS A 74 -5.87 0.75 3.54
C HIS A 74 -5.97 -0.57 2.78
N ALA A 75 -5.82 -0.57 1.45
CA ALA A 75 -5.73 -1.81 0.68
C ALA A 75 -4.53 -2.66 1.14
N ALA A 76 -3.36 -2.06 1.34
CA ALA A 76 -2.21 -2.78 1.89
C ALA A 76 -2.46 -3.33 3.31
N LEU A 77 -3.17 -2.59 4.18
CA LEU A 77 -3.57 -3.08 5.50
C LEU A 77 -4.54 -4.26 5.43
N ALA A 78 -5.41 -4.32 4.42
CA ALA A 78 -6.30 -5.46 4.20
C ALA A 78 -5.50 -6.76 3.95
N LEU A 79 -4.39 -6.70 3.19
CA LEU A 79 -3.50 -7.84 3.00
C LEU A 79 -2.74 -8.23 4.28
N VAL A 80 -2.29 -7.26 5.07
CA VAL A 80 -1.70 -7.54 6.39
C VAL A 80 -2.71 -8.26 7.30
N ALA A 81 -3.95 -7.76 7.33
CA ALA A 81 -5.07 -8.34 8.06
C ALA A 81 -5.43 -9.77 7.58
N LYS A 82 -5.37 -10.04 6.27
CA LYS A 82 -5.64 -11.37 5.69
C LYS A 82 -4.69 -12.43 6.25
N LYS A 83 -3.43 -12.07 6.53
CA LYS A 83 -2.44 -12.94 7.18
C LYS A 83 -2.54 -12.99 8.71
N GLY A 84 -3.51 -12.32 9.33
CA GLY A 84 -3.72 -12.32 10.78
C GLY A 84 -2.84 -11.35 11.56
N PHE A 85 -2.32 -10.31 10.89
CA PHE A 85 -1.49 -9.27 11.50
C PHE A 85 -2.19 -7.91 11.46
N ILE A 86 -1.74 -6.98 12.29
CA ILE A 86 -2.00 -5.56 12.13
C ILE A 86 -0.68 -4.80 11.98
N SER A 87 -0.74 -3.65 11.31
CA SER A 87 0.41 -2.78 11.11
C SER A 87 0.10 -1.36 11.60
N ARG A 88 1.04 -0.79 12.35
CA ARG A 88 0.98 0.60 12.86
C ARG A 88 1.93 1.54 12.12
N SER A 89 2.64 1.04 11.11
CA SER A 89 3.65 1.80 10.38
C SER A 89 3.51 1.61 8.89
N HIS A 90 3.51 2.72 8.16
CA HIS A 90 3.47 2.73 6.70
C HIS A 90 4.62 1.96 6.06
N ASN A 91 5.82 2.02 6.66
CA ASN A 91 6.97 1.26 6.16
C ASN A 91 6.84 -0.22 6.50
N ALA A 92 6.44 -0.53 7.73
CA ALA A 92 6.29 -1.91 8.16
C ALA A 92 5.22 -2.65 7.33
N THR A 93 4.15 -1.96 6.95
CA THR A 93 3.13 -2.47 6.03
C THR A 93 3.75 -2.92 4.71
N MET A 94 4.59 -2.08 4.10
CA MET A 94 5.23 -2.45 2.83
C MET A 94 6.25 -3.58 3.00
N ILE A 95 7.07 -3.57 4.05
CA ILE A 95 7.98 -4.67 4.38
C ILE A 95 7.22 -5.99 4.52
N PHE A 96 6.06 -5.97 5.19
CA PHE A 96 5.19 -7.13 5.34
C PHE A 96 4.71 -7.65 3.97
N LEU A 97 4.23 -6.75 3.11
CA LEU A 97 3.74 -7.12 1.78
C LEU A 97 4.85 -7.73 0.93
N ILE A 98 6.03 -7.11 0.85
CA ILE A 98 7.16 -7.65 0.08
C ILE A 98 7.51 -9.05 0.59
N LYS A 99 7.62 -9.26 1.91
CA LYS A 99 7.94 -10.57 2.47
C LYS A 99 6.89 -11.64 2.16
N ASN A 100 5.60 -11.29 2.21
CA ASN A 100 4.52 -12.27 2.22
C ASN A 100 3.80 -12.44 0.88
N TYR A 101 3.95 -11.50 -0.05
CA TYR A 101 3.17 -11.47 -1.28
C TYR A 101 4.02 -11.30 -2.55
N THR A 102 5.35 -11.30 -2.47
CA THR A 102 6.21 -11.35 -3.67
C THR A 102 6.52 -12.79 -4.10
N ASN A 103 6.86 -12.98 -5.38
CA ASN A 103 7.38 -14.23 -5.93
C ASN A 103 8.91 -14.34 -5.87
N GLU A 104 9.65 -13.23 -5.71
CA GLU A 104 11.13 -13.17 -5.79
C GLU A 104 11.89 -14.14 -4.89
N PHE A 105 11.30 -14.53 -3.76
CA PHE A 105 11.93 -15.39 -2.75
C PHE A 105 11.19 -16.70 -2.52
N ARG A 106 10.27 -17.05 -3.42
CA ARG A 106 9.43 -18.26 -3.36
C ARG A 106 9.99 -19.31 -4.31
N ASP A 107 9.91 -20.56 -3.87
CA ASP A 107 10.13 -21.71 -4.74
C ASP A 107 9.10 -21.70 -5.88
N GLU A 108 9.48 -22.14 -7.09
CA GLU A 108 8.64 -22.06 -8.30
C GLU A 108 7.24 -22.68 -8.09
N GLU A 109 7.17 -23.82 -7.39
CA GLU A 109 5.91 -24.53 -7.10
C GLU A 109 4.98 -23.77 -6.12
N LEU A 110 5.49 -22.76 -5.41
CA LEU A 110 4.78 -21.97 -4.40
C LEU A 110 4.58 -20.51 -4.82
N GLN A 111 4.90 -20.17 -6.07
CA GLN A 111 4.68 -18.85 -6.62
C GLN A 111 3.18 -18.55 -6.72
N LEU A 112 2.83 -17.32 -6.40
CA LEU A 112 1.51 -16.77 -6.68
C LEU A 112 1.38 -16.62 -8.19
N ILE A 113 0.15 -16.64 -8.71
CA ILE A 113 -0.12 -16.13 -10.05
C ILE A 113 0.45 -14.70 -10.13
N ASP A 114 1.17 -14.35 -11.19
CA ASP A 114 1.90 -13.07 -11.27
C ASP A 114 1.00 -11.85 -11.02
N ASP A 115 -0.25 -11.91 -11.46
CA ASP A 115 -1.26 -10.87 -11.22
C ASP A 115 -1.70 -10.76 -9.76
N LEU A 116 -1.44 -11.78 -8.93
CA LEU A 116 -1.70 -11.78 -7.47
C LEU A 116 -0.43 -11.49 -6.65
N ALA A 117 0.74 -11.41 -7.30
CA ALA A 117 1.99 -11.08 -6.63
C ALA A 117 2.13 -9.55 -6.44
N ILE A 118 2.58 -9.14 -5.26
CA ILE A 118 3.07 -7.77 -5.02
C ILE A 118 4.44 -7.66 -5.68
N THR A 119 4.47 -6.93 -6.79
CA THR A 119 5.69 -6.72 -7.57
C THR A 119 6.51 -5.56 -7.01
N LYS A 120 7.74 -5.43 -7.50
CA LYS A 120 8.59 -4.27 -7.22
C LYS A 120 7.93 -2.96 -7.64
N LYS A 121 7.21 -2.96 -8.77
CA LYS A 121 6.50 -1.78 -9.28
C LYS A 121 5.40 -1.33 -8.31
N ASP A 122 4.67 -2.28 -7.74
CA ASP A 122 3.60 -2.01 -6.76
C ASP A 122 4.19 -1.39 -5.47
N ALA A 123 5.28 -1.97 -4.97
CA ALA A 123 5.99 -1.48 -3.78
C ALA A 123 6.63 -0.09 -3.97
N THR A 124 7.20 0.17 -5.15
CA THR A 124 7.73 1.49 -5.53
C THR A 124 6.60 2.51 -5.62
N PHE A 125 5.49 2.18 -6.29
CA PHE A 125 4.34 3.08 -6.39
C PHE A 125 3.79 3.48 -5.01
N TYR A 126 3.60 2.53 -4.11
CA TYR A 126 3.18 2.81 -2.73
C TYR A 126 4.15 3.77 -2.02
N THR A 127 5.46 3.56 -2.17
CA THR A 127 6.49 4.35 -1.49
C THR A 127 6.55 5.76 -2.05
N ASP A 128 6.46 5.91 -3.37
CA ASP A 128 6.43 7.21 -4.04
C ASP A 128 5.15 7.98 -3.67
N LEU A 129 4.00 7.32 -3.68
CA LEU A 129 2.73 7.94 -3.31
C LEU A 129 2.71 8.38 -1.84
N LYS A 130 3.40 7.66 -0.94
CA LYS A 130 3.62 8.12 0.44
C LYS A 130 4.39 9.44 0.48
N SER A 131 5.42 9.56 -0.35
CA SER A 131 6.22 10.80 -0.46
C SER A 131 5.42 11.94 -1.07
N GLU A 132 4.61 11.67 -2.10
CA GLU A 132 3.68 12.66 -2.66
C GLU A 132 2.65 13.11 -1.62
N ARG A 133 2.08 12.18 -0.83
CA ARG A 133 1.19 12.53 0.29
C ARG A 133 1.87 13.44 1.30
N GLN A 134 3.13 13.18 1.64
CA GLN A 134 3.87 14.03 2.57
C GLN A 134 4.04 15.45 2.01
N LYS A 135 4.39 15.59 0.72
CA LYS A 135 4.44 16.90 0.06
C LYS A 135 3.09 17.59 0.09
N ALA A 136 2.02 16.88 -0.28
CA ALA A 136 0.66 17.41 -0.32
C ALA A 136 0.13 17.85 1.06
N SER A 137 0.58 17.20 2.14
CA SER A 137 0.11 17.53 3.50
C SER A 137 0.84 18.72 4.13
N TYR A 138 2.07 19.01 3.71
CA TYR A 138 2.94 19.95 4.44
C TYR A 138 3.53 21.07 3.59
N SER A 139 3.50 20.96 2.26
CA SER A 139 3.99 22.03 1.40
C SER A 139 2.96 23.17 1.34
N THR A 140 3.41 24.39 1.61
CA THR A 140 2.62 25.61 1.42
C THR A 140 2.69 26.15 0.00
N ASP A 141 3.65 25.68 -0.78
CA ASP A 141 4.03 26.27 -2.08
C ASP A 141 3.72 25.34 -3.27
N ALA A 142 3.32 24.09 -3.01
CA ALA A 142 3.06 23.11 -4.05
C ALA A 142 1.64 23.26 -4.61
N MET A 143 1.54 23.74 -5.85
CA MET A 143 0.33 23.53 -6.65
C MET A 143 0.37 22.14 -7.28
N PHE A 144 -0.54 21.27 -6.86
CA PHE A 144 -0.71 19.96 -7.49
C PHE A 144 -1.65 20.08 -8.68
N ASN A 145 -1.20 19.64 -9.86
CA ASN A 145 -2.02 19.70 -11.05
C ASN A 145 -2.97 18.49 -11.16
N GLU A 146 -4.08 18.68 -11.86
CA GLU A 146 -5.09 17.64 -12.05
C GLU A 146 -4.55 16.43 -12.83
N SER A 147 -3.69 16.64 -13.81
CA SER A 147 -3.11 15.55 -14.61
C SER A 147 -2.29 14.58 -13.76
N LYS A 148 -1.55 15.08 -12.77
CA LYS A 148 -0.82 14.24 -11.81
C LYS A 148 -1.78 13.45 -10.92
N VAL A 149 -2.85 14.10 -10.45
CA VAL A 149 -3.88 13.42 -9.63
C VAL A 149 -4.53 12.29 -10.42
N LEU A 150 -4.89 12.51 -11.68
CA LEU A 150 -5.47 11.48 -12.55
C LEU A 150 -4.50 10.31 -12.82
N GLU A 151 -3.21 10.59 -13.03
CA GLU A 151 -2.18 9.56 -13.17
C GLU A 151 -2.07 8.69 -11.91
N LEU A 152 -1.99 9.32 -10.74
CA LEU A 152 -1.92 8.64 -9.46
C LEU A 152 -3.21 7.86 -9.17
N GLN A 153 -4.37 8.43 -9.52
CA GLN A 153 -5.66 7.79 -9.34
C GLN A 153 -5.75 6.47 -10.09
N LYS A 154 -5.36 6.44 -11.36
CA LYS A 154 -5.37 5.21 -12.15
C LYS A 154 -4.53 4.12 -11.48
N LYS A 155 -3.30 4.44 -11.08
CA LYS A 155 -2.41 3.48 -10.39
C LYS A 155 -2.96 3.05 -9.02
N SER A 156 -3.61 3.95 -8.29
CA SER A 156 -4.26 3.62 -7.03
C SER A 156 -5.44 2.66 -7.21
N ILE A 157 -6.26 2.86 -8.24
CA ILE A 157 -7.35 1.94 -8.60
C ILE A 157 -6.77 0.57 -8.96
N ASP A 158 -5.76 0.52 -9.83
CA ASP A 158 -5.11 -0.73 -10.23
C ASP A 158 -4.57 -1.50 -9.00
N PHE A 159 -3.92 -0.81 -8.06
CA PHE A 159 -3.42 -1.43 -6.82
C PHE A 159 -4.56 -1.93 -5.92
N VAL A 160 -5.65 -1.17 -5.77
CA VAL A 160 -6.80 -1.56 -4.93
C VAL A 160 -7.51 -2.78 -5.52
N ASN A 161 -7.71 -2.81 -6.84
CA ASN A 161 -8.32 -3.96 -7.54
C ASN A 161 -7.45 -5.21 -7.38
N LYS A 162 -6.13 -5.08 -7.58
CA LYS A 162 -5.19 -6.18 -7.34
C LYS A 162 -5.29 -6.73 -5.91
N VAL A 163 -5.41 -5.85 -4.91
CA VAL A 163 -5.61 -6.27 -3.52
C VAL A 163 -6.94 -7.02 -3.34
N GLU A 164 -8.00 -6.56 -3.98
CA GLU A 164 -9.31 -7.22 -3.96
C GLU A 164 -9.21 -8.63 -4.57
N ASP A 165 -8.58 -8.77 -5.73
CA ASP A 165 -8.33 -10.07 -6.37
C ASP A 165 -7.55 -11.02 -5.44
N ILE A 166 -6.50 -10.53 -4.77
CA ILE A 166 -5.73 -11.31 -3.78
C ILE A 166 -6.58 -11.68 -2.56
N ILE A 167 -7.58 -10.88 -2.18
CA ILE A 167 -8.45 -11.16 -1.04
C ILE A 167 -9.45 -12.27 -1.39
N GLU A 168 -9.93 -12.29 -2.62
CA GLU A 168 -10.93 -13.23 -3.14
C GLU A 168 -10.35 -14.61 -3.52
N ASP A 169 -9.05 -14.70 -3.82
CA ASP A 169 -8.28 -15.95 -3.97
C ASP A 169 -8.10 -16.72 -2.63
#